data_AF-A0A3A3GLB6-F1
#
_entry.id   AF-A0A3A3GLB6-F1
#
_cell.length_a   1.000
_cell.length_b   1.000
_cell.length_c   1.000
_cell.angle_alpha   90.00
_cell.angle_beta   90.00
_cell.angle_gamma   90.00
#
_symmetry.space_group_name_H-M   'P 1'
#
loop_
_entity.id
_entity.type
_entity.pdbx_description
1 polymer ?
#
loop_
_entity_poly.entity_id
_entity_poly.type
_entity_poly.pdbx_seq_one_letter_code
_entity_poly.pdbx_strand_id
1 'polypeptide(L)'
;MEQFTINLNQIGGAYQQGDWEHIDAIYKRARARITQGSPVVLYRDTANGSSITVRVYEHLSELEEWIQHMEEEYGLTEPYLL
;
A
#
# COMPACT_ATOMS: atom_id res chain seq x y z
N MET A 1 -2.72 -9.49 -18.75
CA MET A 1 -2.97 -8.29 -17.94
C MET A 1 -1.88 -8.25 -16.89
N GLU A 2 -1.05 -7.20 -16.85
CA GLU A 2 -0.01 -7.06 -15.83
C GLU A 2 -0.67 -6.73 -14.49
N GLN A 3 -0.54 -7.64 -13.54
CA GLN A 3 -1.00 -7.45 -12.17
C GLN A 3 -0.11 -6.42 -11.48
N PHE A 4 -0.71 -5.39 -10.87
CA PHE A 4 0.04 -4.45 -10.05
C PHE A 4 0.16 -4.99 -8.64
N THR A 5 1.37 -4.96 -8.09
CA THR A 5 1.64 -5.51 -6.76
C THR A 5 2.18 -4.43 -5.83
N ILE A 6 1.74 -4.47 -4.58
CA ILE A 6 2.24 -3.62 -3.49
C ILE A 6 2.92 -4.53 -2.48
N ASN A 7 4.16 -4.21 -2.12
CA ASN A 7 4.89 -4.92 -1.09
C ASN A 7 4.68 -4.23 0.27
N LEU A 8 4.11 -4.96 1.23
CA LEU A 8 3.89 -4.48 2.59
C LEU A 8 5.18 -4.05 3.30
N ASN A 9 6.29 -4.75 3.07
CA ASN A 9 7.55 -4.43 3.72
C ASN A 9 8.16 -3.15 3.12
N GLN A 10 8.03 -2.95 1.80
CA GLN A 10 8.54 -1.74 1.15
C GLN A 10 7.71 -0.51 1.55
N ILE A 11 6.38 -0.64 1.56
CA ILE A 11 5.52 0.49 1.94
C ILE A 11 5.68 0.84 3.43
N GLY A 12 5.73 -0.16 4.32
CA GLY A 12 6.03 0.08 5.73
C GLY A 12 7.40 0.72 5.96
N GLY A 13 8.41 0.30 5.19
CA GLY A 13 9.73 0.94 5.19
C GLY A 13 9.71 2.39 4.71
N ALA A 14 8.91 2.71 3.69
CA ALA A 14 8.72 4.08 3.21
C ALA A 14 8.04 4.96 4.27
N TYR A 15 7.04 4.43 4.97
CA TYR A 15 6.40 5.12 6.11
C TYR A 15 7.40 5.43 7.22
N GLN A 16 8.23 4.47 7.61
CA GLN A 16 9.27 4.67 8.64
C GLN A 16 10.33 5.69 8.23
N GLN A 17 10.60 5.83 6.93
CA GLN A 17 11.56 6.78 6.38
C GLN A 17 10.95 8.17 6.15
N GLY A 18 9.62 8.31 6.28
CA GLY A 18 8.90 9.54 5.92
C GLY A 18 8.94 9.84 4.42
N ASP A 19 9.08 8.81 3.57
CA ASP A 19 9.11 8.95 2.11
C ASP A 19 7.69 9.06 1.55
N TRP A 20 7.02 10.17 1.91
CA TRP A 20 5.63 10.43 1.57
C TRP A 20 5.38 10.52 0.06
N GLU A 21 6.36 11.00 -0.70
CA GLU A 21 6.27 11.08 -2.17
C GLU A 21 6.20 9.68 -2.78
N HIS A 22 7.02 8.76 -2.28
CA HIS A 22 7.00 7.36 -2.72
C HIS A 22 5.68 6.68 -2.33
N ILE A 23 5.20 6.89 -1.11
CA ILE A 23 3.92 6.33 -0.64
C ILE A 23 2.75 6.82 -1.51
N ASP A 24 2.67 8.13 -1.75
CA ASP A 24 1.63 8.72 -2.59
C ASP A 24 1.70 8.19 -4.04
N ALA A 25 2.91 8.02 -4.59
CA ALA A 25 3.09 7.43 -5.92
C ALA A 25 2.58 5.97 -5.99
N ILE A 26 2.84 5.15 -4.96
CA ILE A 26 2.31 3.79 -4.87
C ILE A 26 0.78 3.80 -4.84
N TYR A 27 0.18 4.63 -3.98
CA TYR A 27 -1.28 4.70 -3.82
C TYR A 27 -1.98 5.24 -5.06
N LYS A 28 -1.47 6.31 -5.68
CA LYS A 28 -2.01 6.82 -6.95
C LYS A 28 -2.00 5.76 -8.03
N ARG A 29 -0.92 5.00 -8.12
CA ARG A 29 -0.81 3.91 -9.11
C ARG A 29 -1.77 2.77 -8.81
N ALA A 30 -1.92 2.39 -7.54
CA ALA A 30 -2.87 1.38 -7.10
C ALA A 30 -4.31 1.76 -7.45
N ARG A 31 -4.72 2.98 -7.11
CA ARG A 31 -6.04 3.55 -7.45
C ARG A 31 -6.30 3.49 -8.95
N ALA A 32 -5.34 3.99 -9.75
CA ALA A 32 -5.44 3.98 -11.21
C ALA A 32 -5.64 2.57 -11.80
N ARG A 33 -4.99 1.56 -11.22
CA ARG A 33 -5.14 0.16 -11.66
C ARG A 33 -6.54 -0.37 -11.42
N ILE A 34 -7.09 -0.15 -10.23
CA ILE A 34 -8.46 -0.55 -9.93
C ILE A 34 -9.46 0.17 -10.84
N THR A 35 -9.29 1.48 -11.07
CA THR A 35 -10.14 2.24 -12.00
C THR A 35 -10.06 1.71 -13.45
N GLN A 36 -8.91 1.14 -13.84
CA GLN A 36 -8.71 0.48 -15.13
C GLN A 36 -9.24 -0.96 -15.17
N GLY A 37 -9.90 -1.45 -14.11
CA GLY A 37 -10.42 -2.81 -14.00
C GLY A 37 -9.34 -3.87 -13.76
N SER A 38 -8.16 -3.46 -13.28
CA SER A 38 -7.06 -4.38 -12.94
C SER A 38 -6.91 -4.49 -11.42
N PRO A 39 -6.90 -5.71 -10.86
CA PRO A 39 -6.77 -5.88 -9.43
C PRO A 39 -5.38 -5.50 -8.94
N VAL A 40 -5.31 -5.04 -7.69
CA VAL A 40 -4.07 -4.74 -6.97
C VAL A 40 -3.79 -5.85 -5.97
N VAL A 41 -2.61 -6.45 -6.01
CA VAL A 41 -2.23 -7.52 -5.10
C VAL A 41 -1.24 -7.03 -4.07
N LEU A 42 -1.64 -7.11 -2.82
CA LEU A 42 -0.80 -6.84 -1.67
C LEU A 42 -0.06 -8.12 -1.31
N TYR A 43 1.26 -8.07 -1.25
CA TYR A 43 2.11 -9.19 -0.84
C TYR A 43 3.07 -8.77 0.26
N ARG A 44 3.62 -9.78 0.95
CA ARG A 44 4.65 -9.61 1.97
C ARG A 44 5.78 -10.59 1.72
N ASP A 45 7.01 -10.13 1.82
CA ASP A 45 8.17 -11.02 1.84
C ASP A 45 8.32 -11.69 3.21
N THR A 46 8.58 -12.99 3.16
CA THR A 46 8.89 -13.82 4.32
C THR A 46 10.40 -13.90 4.52
N ALA A 47 10.81 -14.25 5.74
CA ALA A 47 12.23 -14.39 6.10
C ALA A 47 13.00 -15.41 5.23
N ASN A 48 12.31 -16.35 4.59
CA ASN A 48 12.90 -17.37 3.73
C ASN A 48 13.05 -16.90 2.26
N GLY A 49 12.82 -15.63 1.96
CA GLY A 49 12.90 -15.07 0.61
C GLY A 49 11.71 -15.42 -0.29
N SER A 50 10.63 -15.98 0.27
CA SER A 50 9.37 -16.23 -0.45
C SER A 50 8.40 -15.08 -0.22
N SER A 51 7.62 -14.72 -1.22
CA SER A 51 6.54 -13.72 -1.09
C SER A 51 5.19 -14.41 -0.96
N ILE A 52 4.36 -13.94 -0.03
CA ILE A 52 2.99 -14.42 0.13
C ILE A 52 2.00 -13.34 -0.27
N THR A 53 0.92 -13.73 -0.95
CA THR A 53 -0.22 -12.84 -1.17
C THR A 53 -0.95 -12.64 0.15
N VAL A 54 -1.03 -11.38 0.58
CA VAL A 54 -1.75 -10.98 1.80
C VAL A 54 -3.20 -10.62 1.46
N ARG A 55 -3.40 -9.85 0.38
CA ARG A 55 -4.74 -9.46 -0.06
C ARG A 55 -4.77 -9.13 -1.54
N VAL A 56 -5.95 -9.21 -2.13
CA VAL A 56 -6.23 -8.73 -3.49
C VAL A 56 -7.35 -7.71 -3.37
N TYR A 57 -7.18 -6.55 -3.98
CA TYR A 57 -8.17 -5.48 -4.07
C TYR A 57 -8.71 -5.41 -5.48
N GLU A 58 -10.01 -5.62 -5.62
CA GLU A 58 -10.73 -5.53 -6.90
C GLU A 58 -11.61 -4.27 -6.95
N HIS A 59 -11.96 -3.72 -5.78
CA HIS A 59 -12.76 -2.52 -5.66
C HIS A 59 -11.99 -1.38 -5.00
N LEU A 60 -12.28 -0.15 -5.44
CA LEU A 60 -11.57 1.04 -4.98
C LEU A 60 -11.85 1.29 -3.49
N SER A 61 -13.09 1.06 -3.05
CA SER A 61 -13.46 1.21 -1.63
C SER A 61 -12.60 0.36 -0.70
N GLU A 62 -12.37 -0.91 -1.05
CA GLU A 62 -11.56 -1.82 -0.23
C GLU A 62 -10.10 -1.38 -0.16
N LEU A 63 -9.57 -0.84 -1.27
CA LEU A 63 -8.22 -0.30 -1.33
C LEU A 63 -8.11 0.96 -0.47
N GLU A 64 -9.08 1.89 -0.57
CA GLU A 64 -9.10 3.12 0.22
C GLU A 64 -9.20 2.85 1.73
N GLU A 65 -10.04 1.89 2.14
CA GLU A 65 -10.14 1.48 3.54
C GLU A 65 -8.78 0.99 4.08
N TRP A 66 -8.05 0.22 3.28
CA TRP A 66 -6.72 -0.24 3.66
C TRP A 66 -5.69 0.89 3.68
N ILE A 67 -5.71 1.80 2.70
CA ILE A 67 -4.83 2.98 2.67
C ILE A 67 -5.04 3.82 3.92
N GLN A 68 -6.30 4.12 4.25
CA GLN A 68 -6.64 4.87 5.46
C GLN A 68 -6.09 4.17 6.71
N HIS A 69 -6.30 2.86 6.83
CA HIS A 69 -5.77 2.09 7.95
C HIS A 69 -4.23 2.14 8.04
N MET A 70 -3.52 2.13 6.91
CA MET A 70 -2.07 2.29 6.87
C MET A 70 -1.64 3.70 7.27
N GLU A 71 -2.34 4.73 6.80
CA GLU A 71 -2.10 6.12 7.20
C GLU A 71 -2.38 6.33 8.69
N GLU A 72 -3.35 5.64 9.28
CA GLU A 72 -3.60 5.66 10.73
C GLU A 72 -2.51 4.87 11.48
N GLU A 73 -2.26 3.61 11.11
CA GLU A 73 -1.29 2.75 11.79
C GLU A 73 0.14 3.30 11.74
N TYR A 74 0.55 3.86 10.59
CA TYR A 74 1.90 4.39 10.38
C TYR A 74 2.00 5.91 10.47
N GLY A 75 0.88 6.64 10.40
CA GLY A 75 0.81 8.10 10.58
C GLY A 75 0.42 8.54 11.99
N LEU A 76 0.15 7.62 12.93
CA LEU A 76 0.02 7.88 14.36
C LEU A 76 1.37 8.11 15.09
N THR A 77 2.38 8.59 14.39
CA THR A 77 3.26 9.60 14.95
C THR A 77 2.93 10.95 14.32
N GLU A 78 1.78 11.49 14.68
CA GLU A 78 1.56 12.94 14.58
C GLU A 78 2.65 13.63 15.40
N PRO A 79 3.37 14.60 14.83
CA PRO A 79 3.40 15.89 15.48
C PRO A 79 2.63 16.86 14.60
N TYR A 80 1.30 16.74 14.59
CA TYR A 80 0.46 17.93 14.50
C TYR A 80 0.56 18.68 15.84
N LEU A 81 1.75 19.25 16.10
CA LEU A 81 1.83 20.47 16.86
C LEU A 81 1.50 21.59 15.88
N LEU A 82 0.29 22.13 16.00
CA LEU A 82 0.02 23.57 16.03
C LEU A 82 -1.31 23.80 16.75
#